data_AF-A0A2N3MZX2-F1
#
_entry.id   AF-A0A2N3MZX2-F1
#
_cell.length_a   1.000
_cell.length_b   1.000
_cell.length_c   1.000
_cell.angle_alpha   90.00
_cell.angle_beta   90.00
_cell.angle_gamma   90.00
#
_symmetry.space_group_name_H-M   'P 1'
#
loop_
_entity.id
_entity.type
_entity.pdbx_description
1 polymer ?
#
loop_
_entity_poly.entity_id
_entity_poly.type
_entity_poly.pdbx_seq_one_letter_code
_entity_poly.pdbx_strand_id
1 'polypeptide(L)'
;MMTSLPTQSFPSFGTISWHNCPWLYAECYLYRKVQSIFDSASSWRGYDVFTRQKLGALIASEAAVEELSARYLELSSSDTFETPPRPFFTSLSANQIQALQGTKAIQEGQARIVSNDMAASWKHLSAKAGKRVDIVLDNSGFELFTDLLYSLYLLDTKLASKVHLQIF
;
A
#
# COMPACT_ATOMS: atom_id res chain seq x y z
N MET A 1 27.85 -8.51 -22.05
CA MET A 1 27.86 -7.55 -20.93
C MET A 1 26.95 -6.38 -21.30
N MET A 2 25.79 -6.24 -20.65
CA MET A 2 24.89 -5.08 -20.82
C MET A 2 25.10 -4.13 -19.64
N THR A 3 26.05 -3.21 -19.75
CA THR A 3 26.38 -2.24 -18.67
C THR A 3 25.74 -0.87 -18.86
N SER A 4 25.07 -0.61 -19.98
CA SER A 4 24.48 0.70 -20.30
C SER A 4 22.96 0.70 -20.21
N LEU A 5 22.41 1.69 -19.51
CA LEU A 5 20.99 2.06 -19.54
C LEU A 5 20.70 2.80 -20.87
N PRO A 6 19.50 2.70 -21.47
CA PRO A 6 19.14 3.46 -22.66
C PRO A 6 19.22 4.96 -22.34
N THR A 7 19.81 5.68 -23.27
CA THR A 7 20.08 7.11 -23.16
C THR A 7 18.77 7.91 -23.25
N GLN A 8 18.11 8.13 -22.12
CA GLN A 8 17.44 9.41 -21.91
C GLN A 8 18.52 10.43 -21.58
N SER A 9 18.54 11.55 -22.30
CA SER A 9 19.47 12.63 -22.01
C SER A 9 19.09 13.25 -20.67
N PHE A 10 19.86 12.94 -19.62
CA PHE A 10 19.87 13.70 -18.39
C PHE A 10 21.03 14.70 -18.49
N PRO A 11 20.78 15.99 -18.81
CA PRO A 11 21.83 16.94 -19.17
C PRO A 11 22.90 17.13 -18.07
N SER A 12 22.53 16.87 -16.81
CA SER A 12 23.39 17.02 -15.63
C SER A 12 24.23 15.80 -15.26
N PHE A 13 24.01 14.62 -15.86
CA PHE A 13 24.61 13.36 -15.40
C PHE A 13 25.68 12.77 -16.33
N GLY A 14 25.96 13.41 -17.47
CA GLY A 14 26.93 12.89 -18.44
C GLY A 14 26.53 11.48 -18.93
N THR A 15 27.49 10.54 -18.96
CA THR A 15 27.21 9.15 -19.35
C THR A 15 26.47 8.41 -18.24
N ILE A 16 25.25 7.97 -18.54
CA ILE A 16 24.40 7.21 -17.62
C ILE A 16 24.91 5.77 -17.49
N SER A 17 25.11 5.33 -16.25
CA SER A 17 25.40 3.94 -15.89
C SER A 17 24.67 3.57 -14.61
N TRP A 18 24.65 2.29 -14.24
CA TRP A 18 24.05 1.84 -12.98
C TRP A 18 24.63 2.55 -11.73
N HIS A 19 25.90 2.94 -11.78
CA HIS A 19 26.56 3.67 -10.69
C HIS A 19 26.48 5.20 -10.83
N ASN A 20 26.01 5.70 -11.99
CA ASN A 20 25.93 7.12 -12.31
C ASN A 20 24.59 7.43 -12.98
N CYS A 21 23.51 7.24 -12.23
CA CYS A 21 22.16 7.61 -12.64
C CYS A 21 21.30 7.94 -11.42
N PRO A 22 20.23 8.75 -11.58
CA PRO A 22 19.27 8.97 -10.49
C PRO A 22 18.69 7.63 -10.01
N TRP A 23 18.69 7.40 -8.70
CA TRP A 23 18.28 6.13 -8.11
C TRP A 23 16.86 5.70 -8.56
N LEU A 24 15.88 6.61 -8.48
CA LEU A 24 14.52 6.36 -8.92
C LEU A 24 14.44 5.92 -10.39
N TYR A 25 15.24 6.55 -11.27
CA TYR A 25 15.30 6.16 -12.67
C TYR A 25 15.88 4.75 -12.85
N ALA A 26 16.98 4.46 -12.14
CA ALA A 26 17.64 3.16 -12.17
C ALA A 26 16.68 2.03 -11.77
N GLU A 27 15.94 2.26 -10.68
CA GLU A 27 14.99 1.31 -10.11
C GLU A 27 13.81 1.08 -11.05
N CYS A 28 13.14 2.14 -11.51
CA CYS A 28 12.06 2.00 -12.49
C CYS A 28 12.53 1.32 -13.78
N TYR A 29 13.74 1.65 -14.24
CA TYR A 29 14.31 1.03 -15.43
C TYR A 29 14.59 -0.46 -15.22
N LEU A 30 15.11 -0.86 -14.06
CA LEU A 30 15.35 -2.27 -13.73
C LEU A 30 14.07 -3.08 -13.87
N TYR A 31 12.98 -2.66 -13.22
CA TYR A 31 11.70 -3.38 -13.29
C TYR A 31 11.13 -3.39 -14.71
N ARG A 32 11.22 -2.27 -15.45
CA ARG A 32 10.81 -2.24 -16.87
C ARG A 32 11.64 -3.18 -17.73
N LYS A 33 12.94 -3.30 -17.47
CA LYS A 33 13.84 -4.18 -18.22
C LYS A 33 13.53 -5.65 -17.93
N VAL A 34 13.26 -6.00 -16.66
CA VAL A 34 12.79 -7.34 -16.29
C VAL A 34 11.51 -7.67 -17.04
N GLN A 35 10.49 -6.82 -16.97
CA GLN A 35 9.22 -7.03 -17.68
C GLN A 35 9.42 -7.23 -19.20
N SER A 36 10.27 -6.39 -19.83
CA SER A 36 10.58 -6.50 -21.26
C SER A 36 11.20 -7.84 -21.65
N ILE A 37 11.97 -8.49 -20.76
CA ILE A 37 12.53 -9.82 -21.03
C ILE A 37 11.41 -10.86 -21.12
N PHE A 38 10.47 -10.87 -20.17
CA PHE A 38 9.35 -11.81 -20.14
C PHE A 38 8.36 -11.57 -21.28
N ASP A 39 8.06 -10.31 -21.61
CA ASP A 39 7.14 -9.96 -22.72
C ASP A 39 7.66 -10.36 -24.10
N SER A 40 8.99 -10.39 -24.26
CA SER A 40 9.67 -10.81 -25.49
C SER A 40 9.67 -12.33 -25.68
N ALA A 41 9.49 -13.10 -24.60
CA ALA A 41 9.45 -14.55 -24.66
C ALA A 41 8.03 -15.04 -24.98
N SER A 42 7.90 -15.93 -25.97
CA SER A 42 6.59 -16.43 -26.42
C SER A 42 5.80 -17.14 -25.32
N SER A 43 6.44 -17.98 -24.53
CA SER A 43 5.79 -18.78 -23.47
C SER A 43 5.57 -18.03 -22.15
N TRP A 44 6.18 -16.86 -21.98
CA TRP A 44 6.19 -16.14 -20.69
C TRP A 44 5.54 -14.75 -20.75
N ARG A 45 4.88 -14.42 -21.86
CA ARG A 45 4.14 -13.17 -21.98
C ARG A 45 3.05 -13.11 -20.92
N GLY A 46 3.05 -12.02 -20.14
CA GLY A 46 2.11 -11.84 -19.02
C GLY A 46 2.46 -12.60 -17.74
N TYR A 47 3.62 -13.27 -17.68
CA TYR A 47 4.09 -13.89 -16.45
C TYR A 47 4.59 -12.85 -15.45
N ASP A 48 4.00 -12.81 -14.25
CA ASP A 48 4.48 -11.99 -13.13
C ASP A 48 5.45 -12.80 -12.27
N VAL A 49 6.74 -12.47 -12.38
CA VAL A 49 7.84 -13.10 -11.63
C VAL A 49 7.73 -12.94 -10.12
N PHE A 50 6.97 -11.96 -9.64
CA PHE A 50 6.81 -11.66 -8.22
C PHE A 50 5.56 -12.32 -7.63
N THR A 51 4.68 -12.94 -8.44
CA THR A 51 3.42 -13.53 -7.98
C THR A 51 3.63 -14.52 -6.83
N ARG A 52 4.65 -15.38 -6.92
CA ARG A 52 4.92 -16.37 -5.86
C ARG A 52 5.25 -15.70 -4.52
N GLN A 53 6.07 -14.65 -4.55
CA GLN A 53 6.43 -13.90 -3.35
C GLN A 53 5.23 -13.15 -2.77
N LYS A 54 4.45 -12.47 -3.64
CA LYS A 54 3.25 -11.73 -3.26
C LYS A 54 2.20 -12.63 -2.60
N LEU A 55 1.92 -13.77 -3.24
CA LEU A 55 0.98 -14.76 -2.70
C LEU A 55 1.49 -15.36 -1.39
N GLY A 56 2.78 -15.67 -1.30
CA GLY A 56 3.39 -16.16 -0.06
C GLY A 56 3.25 -15.19 1.11
N ALA A 57 3.45 -13.89 0.86
CA ALA A 57 3.27 -12.85 1.88
C ALA A 57 1.81 -12.71 2.34
N LEU A 58 0.84 -12.83 1.41
CA LEU A 58 -0.57 -12.82 1.75
C LEU A 58 -0.98 -14.03 2.60
N ILE A 59 -0.57 -15.23 2.18
CA ILE A 59 -0.84 -16.48 2.93
C ILE A 59 -0.22 -16.41 4.33
N ALA A 60 1.00 -15.89 4.46
CA ALA A 60 1.63 -15.70 5.77
C ALA A 60 0.88 -14.74 6.70
N SER A 61 -0.01 -13.90 6.15
CA SER A 61 -0.82 -12.94 6.89
C SER A 61 -2.26 -13.43 7.15
N GLU A 62 -2.57 -14.70 6.91
CA GLU A 62 -3.94 -15.26 7.01
C GLU A 62 -4.64 -14.95 8.34
N ALA A 63 -3.99 -15.24 9.47
CA ALA A 63 -4.55 -14.96 10.80
C ALA A 63 -4.85 -13.46 11.00
N ALA A 64 -4.05 -12.58 10.40
CA ALA A 64 -4.26 -11.14 10.48
C ALA A 64 -5.43 -10.67 9.61
N VAL A 65 -5.60 -11.29 8.44
CA VAL A 65 -6.75 -11.06 7.54
C VAL A 65 -8.05 -11.47 8.23
N GLU A 66 -8.09 -12.63 8.88
CA GLU A 66 -9.26 -13.11 9.62
C GLU A 66 -9.65 -12.15 10.76
N GLU A 67 -8.69 -11.78 11.60
CA GLU A 67 -8.91 -10.88 12.74
C GLU A 67 -9.44 -9.50 12.30
N LEU A 68 -8.82 -8.88 11.28
CA LEU A 68 -9.27 -7.58 10.79
C LEU A 68 -10.63 -7.66 10.10
N SER A 69 -10.92 -8.76 9.40
CA SER A 69 -12.24 -8.99 8.79
C SER A 69 -13.33 -9.10 9.87
N ALA A 70 -13.10 -9.88 10.92
CA ALA A 70 -14.05 -10.03 12.03
C ALA A 70 -14.34 -8.69 12.70
N ARG A 71 -13.29 -7.91 13.01
CA ARG A 71 -13.43 -6.57 13.59
C ARG A 71 -14.17 -5.60 12.67
N TYR A 72 -13.93 -5.65 11.36
CA TYR A 72 -14.66 -4.82 10.40
C TYR A 72 -16.15 -5.16 10.41
N LEU A 73 -16.52 -6.44 10.45
CA LEU A 73 -17.92 -6.87 10.50
C LEU A 73 -18.61 -6.39 11.78
N GLU A 74 -17.95 -6.47 12.93
CA GLU A 74 -18.45 -5.93 14.20
C GLU A 74 -18.70 -4.42 14.13
N LEU A 75 -17.75 -3.67 13.55
CA LEU A 75 -17.87 -2.23 13.35
C LEU A 75 -19.01 -1.88 12.38
N SER A 76 -19.11 -2.58 11.26
CA SER A 76 -20.15 -2.33 10.24
C SER A 76 -21.57 -2.63 10.76
N SER A 77 -21.69 -3.54 11.72
CA SER A 77 -22.97 -3.90 12.35
C SER A 77 -23.38 -2.92 13.44
N SER A 78 -22.43 -2.14 13.96
CA SER A 78 -22.67 -1.15 15.00
C SER A 78 -23.10 0.17 14.36
N ASP A 79 -24.32 0.64 14.61
CA ASP A 79 -24.82 1.96 14.14
C ASP A 79 -24.02 3.18 14.65
N THR A 80 -22.96 2.93 15.43
CA THR A 80 -22.09 3.93 16.04
C THR A 80 -20.66 3.77 15.53
N PHE A 81 -20.36 4.41 14.41
CA PHE A 81 -18.98 4.71 14.06
C PHE A 81 -18.48 5.81 15.02
N GLU A 82 -17.65 5.44 16.00
CA GLU A 82 -17.00 6.42 16.88
C GLU A 82 -16.14 7.40 16.05
N THR A 83 -16.15 8.68 16.45
CA THR A 83 -15.42 9.76 15.78
C THR A 83 -14.40 10.42 16.71
N PRO A 84 -13.12 10.56 16.31
CA PRO A 84 -12.47 9.87 15.18
C PRO A 84 -12.40 8.35 15.44
N PRO A 85 -12.37 7.51 14.39
CA PRO A 85 -12.06 6.11 14.57
C PRO A 85 -10.71 6.03 15.28
N ARG A 86 -10.58 5.13 16.26
CA ARG A 86 -9.24 4.69 16.67
C ARG A 86 -8.45 4.38 15.39
N PRO A 87 -7.14 4.70 15.32
CA PRO A 87 -6.32 4.35 14.16
C PRO A 87 -6.32 2.83 13.99
N PHE A 88 -7.33 2.34 13.29
CA PHE A 88 -7.62 0.95 13.06
C PHE A 88 -6.72 0.42 11.94
N PHE A 89 -6.22 1.33 11.09
CA PHE A 89 -5.53 1.00 9.84
C PHE A 89 -4.09 1.53 9.72
N THR A 90 -3.56 2.33 10.65
CA THR A 90 -2.36 3.13 10.32
C THR A 90 -1.01 2.46 10.55
N SER A 91 -0.94 1.16 10.87
CA SER A 91 0.23 0.31 10.57
C SER A 91 0.02 -1.07 11.19
N LEU A 92 -0.39 -2.06 10.39
CA LEU A 92 -0.17 -3.45 10.75
C LEU A 92 0.70 -4.04 9.64
N SER A 93 1.99 -4.20 9.95
CA SER A 93 2.83 -5.09 9.15
C SER A 93 2.44 -6.53 9.50
N ALA A 94 2.62 -7.44 8.53
CA ALA A 94 2.26 -8.87 8.60
C ALA A 94 2.84 -9.65 9.80
N ASN A 95 3.68 -9.05 10.64
CA ASN A 95 4.37 -9.72 11.74
C ASN A 95 3.80 -9.43 13.15
N GLN A 96 2.65 -8.74 13.30
CA GLN A 96 2.19 -8.30 14.63
C GLN A 96 0.72 -8.54 14.95
N ILE A 97 0.20 -9.74 14.64
CA ILE A 97 -1.07 -10.20 15.22
C ILE A 97 -0.83 -11.51 15.97
N GLN A 98 -0.42 -11.37 17.23
CA GLN A 98 -0.61 -12.40 18.26
C GLN A 98 -1.27 -11.74 19.47
N ALA A 99 -2.45 -12.24 19.81
CA ALA A 99 -3.37 -11.68 20.80
C ALA A 99 -2.65 -11.32 22.12
N LEU A 100 -2.92 -10.10 22.63
CA LEU A 100 -2.30 -9.35 23.76
C LEU A 100 -1.33 -8.22 23.38
N GLN A 101 -0.84 -8.13 22.13
CA GLN A 101 0.15 -7.10 21.74
C GLN A 101 -0.40 -5.86 20.99
N GLY A 102 -1.69 -5.81 20.67
CA GLY A 102 -2.27 -4.73 19.82
C GLY A 102 -2.03 -3.31 20.36
N THR A 103 -2.30 -3.04 21.64
CA THR A 103 -2.14 -1.70 22.21
C THR A 103 -0.66 -1.27 22.27
N LYS A 104 0.25 -2.20 22.58
CA LYS A 104 1.68 -1.92 22.69
C LYS A 104 2.31 -1.75 21.30
N ALA A 105 1.95 -2.60 20.33
CA ALA A 105 2.40 -2.46 18.95
C ALA A 105 1.89 -1.16 18.31
N ILE A 106 0.64 -0.77 18.58
CA ILE A 106 0.10 0.53 18.15
C ILE A 106 0.86 1.69 18.81
N GLN A 107 1.13 1.62 20.12
CA GLN A 107 1.90 2.66 20.82
C GLN A 107 3.34 2.76 20.31
N GLU A 108 4.02 1.63 20.10
CA GLU A 108 5.37 1.58 19.55
C GLU A 108 5.40 2.05 18.09
N GLY A 109 4.38 1.72 17.29
CA GLY A 109 4.21 2.22 15.93
C GLY A 109 4.01 3.74 15.92
N GLN A 110 3.14 4.26 16.78
CA GLN A 110 2.90 5.69 16.96
C GLN A 110 4.17 6.44 17.40
N ALA A 111 4.98 5.85 18.28
CA ALA A 111 6.23 6.45 18.72
C ALA A 111 7.28 6.58 17.60
N ARG A 112 7.14 5.81 16.50
CA ARG A 112 8.02 5.87 15.33
C ARG A 112 7.54 6.86 14.26
N ILE A 113 6.37 7.46 14.43
CA ILE A 113 5.84 8.45 13.49
C ILE A 113 6.59 9.78 13.71
N VAL A 114 7.48 10.12 12.79
CA VAL A 114 8.29 11.35 12.86
C VAL A 114 7.55 12.60 12.38
N SER A 115 6.46 12.43 11.61
CA SER A 115 5.57 13.50 11.15
C SER A 115 4.15 12.97 11.07
N ASN A 116 3.18 13.67 11.70
CA ASN A 116 1.83 13.16 11.91
C ASN A 116 0.75 14.19 11.56
N ASP A 117 0.25 14.13 10.33
CA ASP A 117 -0.83 14.99 9.83
C ASP A 117 -2.23 14.36 9.94
N MET A 118 -2.38 13.26 10.70
CA MET A 118 -3.65 12.52 10.76
C MET A 118 -4.82 13.39 11.21
N ALA A 119 -4.62 14.28 12.20
CA ALA A 119 -5.68 15.16 12.69
C ALA A 119 -6.12 16.18 11.63
N ALA A 120 -5.18 16.73 10.85
CA ALA A 120 -5.48 17.66 9.77
C ALA A 120 -6.20 16.95 8.62
N SER A 121 -5.73 15.76 8.24
CA SER A 121 -6.36 14.90 7.23
C SER A 121 -7.77 14.47 7.65
N TRP A 122 -7.97 14.08 8.92
CA TRP A 122 -9.27 13.72 9.46
C TRP A 122 -10.25 14.90 9.45
N LYS A 123 -9.79 16.08 9.91
CA LYS A 123 -10.59 17.31 9.83
C LYS A 123 -10.99 17.63 8.40
N HIS A 124 -10.07 17.48 7.45
CA HIS A 124 -10.38 17.70 6.04
C HIS A 124 -11.42 16.69 5.54
N LEU A 125 -11.23 15.40 5.80
CA LEU A 125 -12.10 14.33 5.34
C LEU A 125 -13.53 14.46 5.92
N SER A 126 -13.65 14.75 7.22
CA SER A 126 -14.94 14.85 7.93
C SER A 126 -15.69 16.17 7.71
N ALA A 127 -15.02 17.24 7.24
CA ALA A 127 -15.65 18.55 7.07
C ALA A 127 -16.83 18.58 6.07
N LYS A 128 -16.88 17.64 5.12
CA LYS A 128 -17.97 17.54 4.15
C LYS A 128 -18.11 16.09 3.69
N ALA A 129 -19.30 15.52 3.87
CA ALA A 129 -19.61 14.17 3.42
C ALA A 129 -19.59 14.03 1.88
N GLY A 130 -19.44 12.80 1.41
CA GLY A 130 -19.62 12.44 0.00
C GLY A 130 -18.47 12.85 -0.93
N LYS A 131 -17.23 12.96 -0.41
CA LYS A 131 -16.05 13.24 -1.23
C LYS A 131 -15.62 12.02 -2.07
N ARG A 132 -14.83 12.27 -3.12
CA ARG A 132 -14.02 11.23 -3.75
C ARG A 132 -12.70 11.13 -2.98
N VAL A 133 -12.29 9.90 -2.68
CA VAL A 133 -10.96 9.60 -2.13
C VAL A 133 -10.20 8.77 -3.16
N ASP A 134 -8.96 9.16 -3.44
CA ASP A 134 -8.05 8.41 -4.31
C ASP A 134 -6.96 7.80 -3.43
N ILE A 135 -6.74 6.50 -3.57
CA ILE A 135 -5.65 5.78 -2.91
C ILE A 135 -4.68 5.33 -4.00
N VAL A 136 -3.45 5.84 -3.92
CA VAL A 136 -2.32 5.40 -4.74
C VAL A 136 -1.72 4.21 -4.02
N LEU A 137 -1.90 3.02 -4.60
CA LEU A 137 -1.49 1.76 -3.97
C LEU A 137 0.02 1.54 -4.13
N ASP A 138 0.62 0.85 -3.16
CA ASP A 138 2.02 0.43 -3.19
C ASP A 138 2.12 -1.10 -3.32
N ASN A 139 1.89 -1.85 -2.24
CA ASN A 139 2.05 -3.31 -2.27
C ASN A 139 0.75 -4.11 -2.40
N SER A 140 0.86 -5.26 -3.06
CA SER A 140 -0.17 -6.32 -3.02
C SER A 140 -0.16 -7.07 -1.67
N GLY A 141 -1.11 -7.99 -1.48
CA GLY A 141 -1.15 -8.86 -0.31
C GLY A 141 -1.84 -8.18 0.87
N PHE A 142 -1.27 -8.27 2.07
CA PHE A 142 -1.90 -7.77 3.28
C PHE A 142 -2.12 -6.24 3.25
N GLU A 143 -1.18 -5.48 2.68
CA GLU A 143 -1.29 -4.03 2.56
C GLU A 143 -2.51 -3.63 1.70
N LEU A 144 -2.61 -4.18 0.48
CA LEU A 144 -3.81 -4.02 -0.36
C LEU A 144 -5.10 -4.42 0.37
N PHE A 145 -5.07 -5.52 1.15
CA PHE A 145 -6.24 -5.90 1.95
C PHE A 145 -6.62 -4.82 2.99
N THR A 146 -5.64 -4.22 3.66
CA THR A 146 -5.91 -3.10 4.59
C THR A 146 -6.42 -1.84 3.88
N ASP A 147 -5.93 -1.53 2.68
CA ASP A 147 -6.43 -0.42 1.86
C ASP A 147 -7.87 -0.65 1.42
N LEU A 148 -8.23 -1.89 1.10
CA LEU A 148 -9.60 -2.27 0.77
C LEU A 148 -10.53 -2.13 1.97
N LEU A 149 -10.13 -2.60 3.16
CA LEU A 149 -10.91 -2.40 4.38
C LEU A 149 -11.08 -0.91 4.72
N TYR A 150 -10.03 -0.11 4.56
CA TYR A 150 -10.13 1.34 4.75
C TYR A 150 -11.07 1.99 3.73
N SER A 151 -11.03 1.53 2.48
CA SER A 151 -11.95 1.98 1.42
C SER A 151 -13.41 1.67 1.78
N LEU A 152 -13.68 0.47 2.29
CA LEU A 152 -15.01 0.09 2.76
C LEU A 152 -15.46 0.97 3.94
N TYR A 153 -14.58 1.17 4.93
CA TYR A 153 -14.84 2.06 6.06
C TYR A 153 -15.24 3.47 5.59
N LEU A 154 -14.50 4.05 4.64
CA LEU A 154 -14.80 5.38 4.10
C LEU A 154 -16.18 5.46 3.43
N LEU A 155 -16.61 4.38 2.78
CA LEU A 155 -17.91 4.30 2.09
C LEU A 155 -19.06 4.08 3.07
N ASP A 156 -18.91 3.13 4.00
CA ASP A 156 -19.95 2.79 4.98
C ASP A 156 -20.22 3.96 5.95
N THR A 157 -19.17 4.70 6.32
CA THR A 157 -19.29 5.93 7.13
C THR A 157 -19.76 7.16 6.33
N LYS A 158 -19.90 7.04 5.01
CA LYS A 158 -20.26 8.13 4.08
C LYS A 158 -19.26 9.30 4.08
N LEU A 159 -18.05 9.09 4.63
CA LEU A 159 -16.93 10.03 4.51
C LEU A 159 -16.54 10.21 3.04
N ALA A 160 -16.59 9.13 2.27
CA ALA A 160 -16.48 9.13 0.83
C ALA A 160 -17.78 8.66 0.17
N SER A 161 -18.13 9.24 -0.97
CA SER A 161 -19.14 8.69 -1.89
C SER A 161 -18.51 7.76 -2.94
N LYS A 162 -17.20 7.85 -3.11
CA LYS A 162 -16.45 7.10 -4.11
C LYS A 162 -14.99 6.95 -3.70
N VAL A 163 -14.45 5.75 -3.86
CA VAL A 163 -13.01 5.48 -3.69
C VAL A 163 -12.42 5.02 -5.01
N HIS A 164 -11.31 5.60 -5.42
CA HIS A 164 -10.55 5.22 -6.61
C HIS A 164 -9.21 4.63 -6.19
N LEU A 165 -8.96 3.39 -6.59
CA LEU A 165 -7.68 2.70 -6.35
C LEU A 165 -6.82 2.83 -7.61
N GLN A 166 -5.61 3.38 -7.47
CA GLN A 166 -4.66 3.56 -8.58
C GLN A 166 -3.51 2.55 -8.42
N ILE A 167 -3.32 1.72 -9.44
CA ILE A 167 -2.26 0.68 -9.51
C ILE A 167 -1.28 1.11 -10.61
N PHE A 168 0.02 0.93 -10.38
CA PHE A 168 1.12 1.32 -11.28
C PHE A 168 2.01 0.14 -11.68
#